data_AF-A0A0G1ZG85-F1
#
_entry.id   AF-A0A0G1ZG85-F1
#
_cell.length_a   1.000
_cell.length_b   1.000
_cell.length_c   1.000
_cell.angle_alpha   90.00
_cell.angle_beta   90.00
_cell.angle_gamma   90.00
#
_symmetry.space_group_name_H-M   'P 1'
#
loop_
_entity.id
_entity.type
_entity.pdbx_description
1 polymer ?
#
loop_
_entity_poly.entity_id
_entity_poly.type
_entity_poly.pdbx_seq_one_letter_code
_entity_poly.pdbx_strand_id
1 'polypeptide(L)'
;MVVNLLVLPMNEVIELEPETEALPVMEVAGLRAEIHAKINEAVSLGVFTADEARQWEAGFEACTKIEHMEELVDIIDNFIDSGLEVMDKIDTVLTGDAFTSTERIQWRSEAEWLTFRGMQLLLDRLFEISSSAEQLRHQLVSFLAASRYITHERAEELWGKFHTAEVEQKPKVLDDAVQLELSSMTDYQRLSRATQARIRQLISEGSFSNAETALGTALPKAINLSEYTALRRELDEARIQETRQTIRQAAA
;
A
#
# COMPACT_ATOMS: atom_id res chain seq x y z
N MET A 1 40.00 -33.64 60.60
CA MET A 1 40.16 -33.56 59.13
C MET A 1 41.02 -34.73 58.69
N VAL A 2 40.39 -35.79 58.20
CA VAL A 2 41.06 -36.94 57.59
C VAL A 2 40.59 -36.93 56.15
N VAL A 3 41.46 -36.51 55.25
CA VAL A 3 41.22 -36.63 53.81
C VAL A 3 41.57 -38.07 53.45
N ASN A 4 40.54 -38.90 53.34
CA ASN A 4 40.69 -40.22 52.75
C ASN A 4 40.97 -40.05 51.26
N LEU A 5 42.16 -40.46 50.86
CA LEU A 5 42.49 -40.81 49.48
C LEU A 5 41.61 -42.00 49.07
N LEU A 6 40.49 -41.71 48.40
CA LEU A 6 39.80 -42.70 47.59
C LEU A 6 40.49 -42.72 46.23
N VAL A 7 41.39 -43.69 46.09
CA VAL A 7 41.85 -44.21 44.81
C VAL A 7 40.63 -44.82 44.11
N LEU A 8 40.13 -44.15 43.06
CA LEU A 8 39.19 -44.75 42.11
C LEU A 8 39.99 -45.50 41.05
N PRO A 9 39.71 -46.80 40.78
CA PRO A 9 40.29 -47.49 39.65
C PRO A 9 39.48 -47.22 38.37
N MET A 10 40.21 -47.16 37.26
CA MET A 10 39.75 -47.29 35.86
C MET A 10 38.81 -46.21 35.33
N ASN A 11 39.41 -45.30 34.58
CA ASN A 11 38.80 -44.76 33.35
C ASN A 11 38.33 -45.96 32.50
N GLU A 12 37.03 -46.25 32.50
CA GLU A 12 36.39 -46.82 31.32
C GLU A 12 36.37 -45.71 30.27
N VAL A 13 37.33 -45.78 29.35
CA VAL A 13 37.14 -45.20 28.02
C VAL A 13 35.99 -46.01 27.43
N ILE A 14 34.80 -45.40 27.32
CA ILE A 14 33.77 -45.93 26.45
C ILE A 14 34.33 -45.76 25.03
N GLU A 15 34.97 -46.80 24.52
CA GLU A 15 35.17 -46.99 23.09
C GLU A 15 33.76 -47.10 22.49
N LEU A 16 33.22 -45.97 22.04
CA LEU A 16 32.21 -45.98 21.00
C LEU A 16 32.91 -46.53 19.76
N GLU A 17 32.83 -47.84 19.56
CA GLU A 17 33.03 -48.40 18.23
C GLU A 17 32.07 -47.63 17.30
N PRO A 18 32.56 -46.91 16.27
CA PRO A 18 31.66 -46.47 15.23
C PRO A 18 31.15 -47.76 14.58
N GLU A 19 29.88 -48.10 14.81
CA GLU A 19 29.16 -49.06 13.98
C GLU A 19 29.11 -48.49 12.56
N THR A 20 30.22 -48.58 11.82
CA THR A 20 30.25 -48.40 10.38
C THR A 20 29.86 -49.72 9.77
N GLU A 21 28.57 -50.05 9.81
CA GLU A 21 28.01 -50.85 8.73
C GLU A 21 28.32 -50.08 7.45
N ALA A 22 29.15 -50.67 6.59
CA ALA A 22 29.43 -50.10 5.28
C ALA A 22 28.09 -50.08 4.53
N LEU A 23 27.54 -48.87 4.34
CA LEU A 23 26.32 -48.70 3.57
C LEU A 23 26.51 -49.32 2.17
N PRO A 24 25.49 -50.00 1.62
CA PRO A 24 25.53 -50.51 0.26
C PRO A 24 25.87 -49.38 -0.72
N VAL A 25 27.09 -49.45 -1.26
CA VAL A 25 27.72 -48.38 -2.05
C VAL A 25 26.89 -47.97 -3.27
N MET A 26 26.14 -48.90 -3.86
CA MET A 26 25.28 -48.62 -5.02
C MET A 26 24.03 -47.81 -4.68
N GLU A 27 23.38 -48.08 -3.54
CA GLU A 27 22.15 -47.39 -3.13
C GLU A 27 22.47 -45.94 -2.72
N VAL A 28 23.55 -45.74 -1.95
CA VAL A 28 24.04 -44.40 -1.59
C VAL A 28 24.46 -43.60 -2.82
N ALA A 29 25.10 -44.24 -3.81
CA ALA A 29 25.48 -43.56 -5.04
C ALA A 29 24.26 -43.12 -5.87
N GLY A 30 23.18 -43.92 -5.88
CA GLY A 30 21.91 -43.57 -6.52
C GLY A 30 21.26 -42.35 -5.87
N LEU A 31 21.09 -42.40 -4.54
CA LEU A 31 20.51 -41.29 -3.76
C LEU A 31 21.34 -40.00 -3.86
N ARG A 32 22.68 -40.12 -3.90
CA ARG A 32 23.56 -38.97 -4.11
C ARG A 32 23.36 -38.33 -5.48
N ALA A 33 23.23 -39.12 -6.55
CA ALA A 33 22.96 -38.56 -7.87
C ALA A 33 21.60 -37.86 -7.93
N GLU A 34 20.60 -38.43 -7.27
CA GLU A 34 19.25 -37.88 -7.19
C GLU A 34 19.21 -36.56 -6.41
N ILE A 35 19.81 -36.50 -5.22
CA ILE A 35 19.82 -35.26 -4.42
C ILE A 35 20.56 -34.14 -5.16
N HIS A 36 21.69 -34.43 -5.80
CA HIS A 36 22.40 -33.42 -6.59
C HIS A 36 21.55 -32.93 -7.77
N ALA A 37 20.79 -33.82 -8.42
CA ALA A 37 19.89 -33.41 -9.49
C ALA A 37 18.80 -32.44 -8.97
N LYS A 38 18.17 -32.78 -7.84
CA LYS A 38 17.13 -31.95 -7.20
C LYS A 38 17.66 -30.61 -6.68
N ILE A 39 18.87 -30.59 -6.10
CA ILE A 39 19.53 -29.35 -5.69
C ILE A 39 19.81 -28.45 -6.90
N ASN A 40 20.30 -29.01 -8.00
CA ASN A 40 20.54 -28.25 -9.23
C ASN A 40 19.23 -27.73 -9.84
N GLU A 41 18.16 -28.52 -9.81
CA GLU A 41 16.83 -28.10 -10.21
C GLU A 41 16.35 -26.92 -9.34
N ALA A 42 16.41 -27.04 -8.01
CA ALA A 42 16.01 -25.99 -7.07
C ALA A 42 16.76 -24.66 -7.29
N VAL A 43 18.07 -24.73 -7.58
CA VAL A 43 18.87 -23.55 -7.94
C VAL A 43 18.42 -22.97 -9.28
N SER A 44 18.16 -23.82 -10.28
CA SER A 44 17.70 -23.37 -11.60
C SER A 44 16.33 -22.70 -11.57
N LEU A 45 15.47 -23.13 -10.64
CA LEU A 45 14.14 -22.57 -10.39
C LEU A 45 14.20 -21.30 -9.52
N GLY A 46 15.36 -20.96 -8.96
CA GLY A 46 15.52 -19.82 -8.04
C GLY A 46 14.98 -20.08 -6.63
N VAL A 47 14.59 -21.30 -6.30
CA VAL A 47 14.15 -21.68 -4.95
C VAL A 47 15.33 -21.70 -3.98
N PHE A 48 16.50 -22.13 -4.45
CA PHE A 48 17.74 -22.11 -3.69
C PHE A 48 18.69 -21.04 -4.18
N THR A 49 19.27 -20.32 -3.22
CA THR A 49 20.54 -19.63 -3.44
C THR A 49 21.68 -20.65 -3.58
N ALA A 50 22.79 -20.21 -4.16
CA ALA A 50 24.00 -21.03 -4.26
C ALA A 50 24.57 -21.44 -2.89
N ASP A 51 24.24 -20.71 -1.81
CA ASP A 51 24.65 -21.05 -0.45
C ASP A 51 23.76 -22.15 0.14
N GLU A 52 22.44 -22.03 0.00
CA GLU A 52 21.48 -23.07 0.43
C GLU A 52 21.75 -24.42 -0.26
N ALA A 53 22.06 -24.39 -1.56
CA ALA A 53 22.44 -25.58 -2.31
C ALA A 53 23.65 -26.30 -1.67
N ARG A 54 24.70 -25.56 -1.28
CA ARG A 54 25.87 -26.15 -0.61
C ARG A 54 25.55 -26.69 0.78
N GLN A 55 24.67 -26.03 1.52
CA GLN A 55 24.25 -26.49 2.85
C GLN A 55 23.47 -27.82 2.74
N TRP A 56 22.62 -27.95 1.72
CA TRP A 56 21.92 -29.20 1.42
C TRP A 56 22.87 -30.33 1.02
N GLU A 57 23.84 -30.06 0.13
CA GLU A 57 24.86 -31.04 -0.24
C GLU A 57 25.67 -31.52 0.98
N ALA A 58 26.13 -30.58 1.81
CA ALA A 58 26.88 -30.91 3.02
C ALA A 58 26.03 -31.69 4.05
N GLY A 59 24.75 -31.36 4.18
CA GLY A 59 23.81 -32.07 5.06
C GLY A 59 23.56 -33.51 4.59
N PHE A 60 23.44 -33.73 3.29
CA PHE A 60 23.31 -35.05 2.71
C PHE A 60 24.60 -35.87 2.86
N GLU A 61 25.77 -35.28 2.63
CA GLU A 61 27.07 -35.94 2.83
C GLU A 61 27.33 -36.36 4.29
N ALA A 62 26.78 -35.61 5.25
CA ALA A 62 26.90 -35.92 6.67
C ALA A 62 25.99 -37.08 7.13
N CYS A 63 25.05 -37.54 6.29
CA CYS A 63 24.14 -38.62 6.65
C CYS A 63 24.86 -39.98 6.63
N THR A 64 24.62 -40.79 7.67
CA THR A 64 25.23 -42.11 7.85
C THR A 64 24.24 -43.27 7.73
N LYS A 65 22.96 -42.98 7.51
CA LYS A 65 21.87 -43.97 7.36
C LYS A 65 21.15 -43.76 6.03
N ILE A 66 20.91 -44.84 5.29
CA ILE A 66 20.21 -44.78 3.98
C ILE A 66 18.77 -44.31 4.13
N GLU A 67 18.04 -44.80 5.15
CA GLU A 67 16.65 -44.36 5.41
C GLU A 67 16.55 -42.84 5.53
N HIS A 68 17.51 -42.19 6.21
CA HIS A 68 17.55 -40.73 6.33
C HIS A 68 17.88 -40.05 4.99
N MET A 69 18.69 -40.67 4.13
CA MET A 69 19.00 -40.13 2.81
C MET A 69 17.77 -40.19 1.89
N GLU A 70 16.99 -41.28 1.97
CA GLU A 70 15.70 -41.41 1.26
C GLU A 70 14.71 -40.34 1.74
N GLU A 71 14.59 -40.15 3.07
CA GLU A 71 13.76 -39.08 3.62
C GLU A 71 14.21 -37.68 3.17
N LEU A 72 15.52 -37.41 3.09
CA LEU A 72 16.03 -36.13 2.59
C LEU A 72 15.66 -35.86 1.14
N VAL A 73 15.61 -36.91 0.30
CA VAL A 73 15.16 -36.81 -1.10
C VAL A 73 13.67 -36.44 -1.16
N ASP A 74 12.83 -36.99 -0.29
CA ASP A 74 11.41 -36.60 -0.20
C ASP A 74 11.22 -35.19 0.38
N ILE A 75 12.04 -34.79 1.36
CA ILE A 75 11.95 -33.46 1.99
C ILE A 75 12.33 -32.37 1.00
N ILE A 76 13.38 -32.57 0.19
CA ILE A 76 13.82 -31.54 -0.77
C ILE A 76 12.73 -31.26 -1.82
N ASP A 77 11.95 -32.27 -2.25
CA ASP A 77 10.84 -32.05 -3.20
C ASP A 77 9.75 -31.17 -2.59
N ASN A 78 9.30 -31.51 -1.38
CA ASN A 78 8.31 -30.70 -0.66
C ASN A 78 8.80 -29.27 -0.42
N PHE A 79 10.11 -29.10 -0.20
CA PHE A 79 10.71 -27.79 -0.04
C PHE A 79 10.72 -27.00 -1.35
N ILE A 80 11.07 -27.64 -2.47
CA ILE A 80 11.03 -27.02 -3.81
C ILE A 80 9.62 -26.54 -4.12
N ASP A 81 8.61 -27.39 -3.93
CA ASP A 81 7.20 -27.05 -4.15
C ASP A 81 6.76 -25.85 -3.29
N SER A 82 7.12 -25.85 -2.01
CA SER A 82 6.83 -24.73 -1.11
C SER A 82 7.54 -23.44 -1.53
N GLY A 83 8.76 -23.55 -2.07
CA GLY A 83 9.53 -22.45 -2.64
C GLY A 83 8.84 -21.82 -3.85
N LEU A 84 8.42 -22.66 -4.80
CA LEU A 84 7.67 -22.23 -5.98
C LEU A 84 6.36 -21.55 -5.59
N GLU A 85 5.65 -22.08 -4.59
CA GLU A 85 4.41 -21.47 -4.09
C GLU A 85 4.66 -20.07 -3.51
N VAL A 86 5.77 -19.87 -2.78
CA VAL A 86 6.14 -18.54 -2.26
C VAL A 86 6.47 -17.58 -3.40
N MET A 87 7.22 -18.01 -4.42
CA MET A 87 7.55 -17.19 -5.58
C MET A 87 6.28 -16.78 -6.35
N ASP A 88 5.36 -17.71 -6.58
CA ASP A 88 4.08 -17.43 -7.24
C ASP A 88 3.21 -16.44 -6.43
N LYS A 89 3.20 -16.56 -5.11
CA LYS A 89 2.52 -15.60 -4.23
C LYS A 89 3.16 -14.21 -4.30
N ILE A 90 4.49 -14.12 -4.31
CA ILE A 90 5.20 -12.83 -4.49
C ILE A 90 4.78 -12.21 -5.83
N ASP A 91 4.79 -12.97 -6.91
CA ASP A 91 4.38 -12.48 -8.23
C ASP A 91 2.92 -12.04 -8.28
N THR A 92 2.04 -12.78 -7.62
CA THR A 92 0.63 -12.43 -7.48
C THR A 92 0.45 -11.11 -6.74
N VAL A 93 1.18 -10.89 -5.63
CA VAL A 93 1.12 -9.63 -4.88
C VAL A 93 1.68 -8.47 -5.69
N LEU A 94 2.80 -8.67 -6.38
CA LEU A 94 3.45 -7.63 -7.18
C LEU A 94 2.64 -7.24 -8.42
N THR A 95 1.89 -8.16 -9.02
CA THR A 95 1.05 -7.85 -10.19
C THR A 95 -0.17 -6.98 -9.86
N GLY A 96 -0.51 -6.83 -8.58
CA GLY A 96 -1.59 -5.95 -8.11
C GLY A 96 -1.34 -4.45 -8.33
N ASP A 97 -2.40 -3.66 -8.17
CA ASP A 97 -2.40 -2.21 -8.44
C ASP A 97 -1.66 -1.36 -7.39
N ALA A 98 -1.17 -1.98 -6.32
CA ALA A 98 -0.40 -1.31 -5.28
C ALA A 98 0.94 -0.78 -5.80
N PHE A 99 1.58 -1.50 -6.73
CA PHE A 99 2.95 -1.25 -7.18
C PHE A 99 2.99 -0.75 -8.63
N THR A 100 3.86 0.23 -8.87
CA THR A 100 4.23 0.67 -10.23
C THR A 100 5.06 -0.40 -10.94
N SER A 101 5.16 -0.32 -12.27
CA SER A 101 6.00 -1.26 -13.04
C SER A 101 7.46 -1.26 -12.60
N THR A 102 7.99 -0.10 -12.18
CA THR A 102 9.37 0.04 -11.70
C THR A 102 9.56 -0.68 -10.36
N GLU A 103 8.65 -0.46 -9.41
CA GLU A 103 8.69 -1.14 -8.09
C GLU A 103 8.57 -2.66 -8.25
N ARG A 104 7.70 -3.14 -9.16
CA ARG A 104 7.56 -4.57 -9.44
C ARG A 104 8.88 -5.20 -9.89
N ILE A 105 9.60 -4.54 -10.79
CA ILE A 105 10.90 -5.01 -11.28
C ILE A 105 11.92 -5.03 -10.13
N GLN A 106 11.95 -3.97 -9.31
CA GLN A 106 12.87 -3.86 -8.19
C GLN A 106 12.63 -4.96 -7.15
N TRP A 107 11.38 -5.18 -6.73
CA TRP A 107 11.03 -6.21 -5.75
C TRP A 107 11.26 -7.63 -6.28
N ARG A 108 11.00 -7.88 -7.57
CA ARG A 108 11.36 -9.16 -8.20
C ARG A 108 12.85 -9.41 -8.17
N SER A 109 13.63 -8.41 -8.57
CA SER A 109 15.09 -8.52 -8.56
C SER A 109 15.61 -8.73 -7.14
N GLU A 110 15.02 -8.11 -6.12
CA GLU A 110 15.37 -8.37 -4.73
C GLU A 110 15.06 -9.83 -4.33
N ALA A 111 13.88 -10.34 -4.70
CA ALA A 111 13.47 -11.72 -4.39
C ALA A 111 14.44 -12.78 -4.94
N GLU A 112 14.99 -12.58 -6.14
CA GLU A 112 15.93 -13.51 -6.80
C GLU A 112 17.22 -13.77 -5.99
N TRP A 113 17.61 -12.87 -5.08
CA TRP A 113 18.83 -13.01 -4.27
C TRP A 113 18.56 -13.46 -2.83
N LEU A 114 17.29 -13.65 -2.47
CA LEU A 114 16.91 -14.03 -1.11
C LEU A 114 16.90 -15.54 -0.95
N THR A 115 17.25 -15.98 0.26
CA THR A 115 16.99 -17.34 0.72
C THR A 115 15.49 -17.60 0.81
N PHE A 116 15.07 -18.86 0.91
CA PHE A 116 13.64 -19.19 1.06
C PHE A 116 12.99 -18.45 2.25
N ARG A 117 13.68 -18.40 3.40
CA ARG A 117 13.23 -17.63 4.56
C ARG A 117 13.17 -16.12 4.27
N GLY A 118 14.14 -15.61 3.51
CA GLY A 118 14.14 -14.23 3.05
C GLY A 118 12.94 -13.92 2.15
N MET A 119 12.61 -14.81 1.21
CA MET A 119 11.44 -14.69 0.34
C MET A 119 10.14 -14.69 1.13
N GLN A 120 9.99 -15.52 2.17
CA GLN A 120 8.82 -15.47 3.07
C GLN A 120 8.68 -14.12 3.77
N LEU A 121 9.77 -13.59 4.34
CA LEU A 121 9.76 -12.28 4.99
C LEU A 121 9.44 -11.14 4.00
N LEU A 122 9.95 -11.25 2.78
CA LEU A 122 9.63 -10.32 1.70
C LEU A 122 8.14 -10.40 1.35
N LEU A 123 7.58 -11.61 1.21
CA LEU A 123 6.17 -11.82 0.93
C LEU A 123 5.27 -11.17 1.99
N ASP A 124 5.56 -11.39 3.27
CA ASP A 124 4.82 -10.77 4.38
C ASP A 124 4.86 -9.24 4.28
N ARG A 125 6.05 -8.68 4.02
CA ARG A 125 6.24 -7.24 3.85
C ARG A 125 5.47 -6.70 2.64
N LEU A 126 5.48 -7.40 1.51
CA LEU A 126 4.74 -7.00 0.31
C LEU A 126 3.23 -7.04 0.55
N PHE A 127 2.72 -8.00 1.32
CA PHE A 127 1.33 -8.04 1.74
C PHE A 127 0.96 -6.84 2.62
N GLU A 128 1.79 -6.48 3.60
CA GLU A 128 1.56 -5.29 4.43
C GLU A 128 1.52 -4.01 3.59
N ILE A 129 2.48 -3.87 2.67
CA ILE A 129 2.54 -2.72 1.74
C ILE A 129 1.29 -2.66 0.87
N SER A 130 0.91 -3.78 0.25
CA SER A 130 -0.26 -3.87 -0.63
C SER A 130 -1.55 -3.54 0.11
N SER A 131 -1.71 -4.08 1.33
CA SER A 131 -2.84 -3.78 2.21
C SER A 131 -2.91 -2.29 2.59
N SER A 132 -1.76 -1.69 2.93
CA SER A 132 -1.68 -0.25 3.24
C SER A 132 -2.03 0.62 2.03
N ALA A 133 -1.51 0.29 0.84
CA ALA A 133 -1.84 0.99 -0.39
C ALA A 133 -3.34 0.90 -0.72
N GLU A 134 -3.96 -0.25 -0.48
CA GLU A 134 -5.40 -0.46 -0.67
C GLU A 134 -6.25 0.35 0.33
N GLN A 135 -5.80 0.46 1.58
CA GLN A 135 -6.45 1.34 2.56
C GLN A 135 -6.39 2.81 2.14
N LEU A 136 -5.23 3.28 1.67
CA LEU A 136 -5.06 4.65 1.15
C LEU A 136 -5.95 4.89 -0.07
N ARG A 137 -6.06 3.88 -0.95
CA ARG A 137 -6.95 3.93 -2.11
C ARG A 137 -8.40 4.15 -1.69
N HIS A 138 -8.89 3.35 -0.74
CA HIS A 138 -10.25 3.50 -0.20
C HIS A 138 -10.47 4.87 0.47
N GLN A 139 -9.48 5.35 1.23
CA GLN A 139 -9.55 6.67 1.85
C GLN A 139 -9.66 7.78 0.81
N LEU A 140 -8.85 7.71 -0.26
CA LEU A 140 -8.90 8.70 -1.34
C LEU A 140 -10.25 8.67 -2.07
N VAL A 141 -10.77 7.49 -2.44
CA VAL A 141 -12.09 7.38 -3.08
C VAL A 141 -13.18 7.97 -2.19
N SER A 142 -13.18 7.61 -0.90
CA SER A 142 -14.17 8.13 0.05
C SER A 142 -14.06 9.64 0.21
N PHE A 143 -12.84 10.18 0.26
CA PHE A 143 -12.60 11.60 0.37
C PHE A 143 -13.10 12.36 -0.87
N LEU A 144 -12.73 11.91 -2.06
CA LEU A 144 -13.15 12.53 -3.32
C LEU A 144 -14.66 12.45 -3.53
N ALA A 145 -15.31 11.35 -3.15
CA ALA A 145 -16.76 11.22 -3.22
C ALA A 145 -17.52 12.15 -2.25
N ALA A 146 -16.90 12.48 -1.11
CA ALA A 146 -17.48 13.38 -0.10
C ALA A 146 -17.13 14.86 -0.32
N SER A 147 -16.13 15.16 -1.15
CA SER A 147 -15.69 16.51 -1.47
C SER A 147 -16.80 17.33 -2.11
N ARG A 148 -16.89 18.60 -1.71
CA ARG A 148 -17.87 19.56 -2.28
C ARG A 148 -17.21 20.61 -3.16
N TYR A 149 -15.91 20.81 -2.99
CA TYR A 149 -15.18 21.91 -3.62
C TYR A 149 -14.18 21.44 -4.69
N ILE A 150 -13.85 20.15 -4.74
CA ILE A 150 -13.04 19.56 -5.81
C ILE A 150 -13.95 19.27 -7.02
N THR A 151 -13.53 19.70 -8.20
CA THR A 151 -14.23 19.39 -9.45
C THR A 151 -13.97 17.94 -9.87
N HIS A 152 -14.88 17.36 -10.66
CA HIS A 152 -14.71 16.00 -11.16
C HIS A 152 -13.39 15.81 -11.93
N GLU A 153 -12.99 16.77 -12.76
CA GLU A 153 -11.71 16.75 -13.49
C GLU A 153 -10.50 16.67 -12.54
N ARG A 154 -10.49 17.46 -11.47
CA ARG A 154 -9.41 17.42 -10.46
C ARG A 154 -9.42 16.14 -9.64
N ALA A 155 -10.60 15.56 -9.38
CA ALA A 155 -10.72 14.27 -8.72
C ALA A 155 -10.13 13.14 -9.59
N GLU A 156 -10.42 13.14 -10.90
CA GLU A 156 -9.81 12.20 -11.87
C GLU A 156 -8.30 12.38 -11.97
N GLU A 157 -7.79 13.63 -11.97
CA GLU A 157 -6.35 13.90 -11.94
C GLU A 157 -5.67 13.33 -10.67
N LEU A 158 -6.27 13.55 -9.49
CA LEU A 158 -5.76 13.00 -8.22
C LEU A 158 -5.79 11.48 -8.22
N TRP A 159 -6.84 10.89 -8.79
CA TRP A 159 -6.95 9.44 -8.94
C TRP A 159 -5.89 8.85 -9.87
N GLY A 160 -5.67 9.48 -11.03
CA GLY A 160 -4.59 9.10 -11.95
C GLY A 160 -3.21 9.26 -11.31
N LYS A 161 -2.99 10.33 -10.53
CA LYS A 161 -1.76 10.55 -9.77
C LYS A 161 -1.55 9.45 -8.73
N PHE A 162 -2.60 9.01 -8.04
CA PHE A 162 -2.50 7.92 -7.06
C PHE A 162 -2.06 6.59 -7.69
N HIS A 163 -2.60 6.25 -8.86
CA HIS A 163 -2.25 5.01 -9.57
C HIS A 163 -0.81 4.99 -10.09
N THR A 164 -0.31 6.14 -10.53
CA THR A 164 1.05 6.26 -11.10
C THR A 164 2.12 6.56 -10.05
N ALA A 165 1.73 6.99 -8.85
CA ALA A 165 2.64 7.21 -7.74
C ALA A 165 3.16 5.88 -7.16
N GLU A 166 4.47 5.85 -6.88
CA GLU A 166 5.11 4.84 -6.04
C GLU A 166 4.43 4.77 -4.66
N VAL A 167 4.50 3.60 -4.02
CA VAL A 167 3.86 3.28 -2.75
C VAL A 167 4.14 4.37 -1.69
N GLU A 168 5.40 4.78 -1.55
CA GLU A 168 5.81 5.77 -0.56
C GLU A 168 5.23 7.18 -0.80
N GLN A 169 4.82 7.48 -2.02
CA GLN A 169 4.24 8.77 -2.41
C GLN A 169 2.70 8.76 -2.35
N LYS A 170 2.05 7.59 -2.31
CA LYS A 170 0.58 7.48 -2.22
C LYS A 170 -0.04 8.24 -1.03
N PRO A 171 0.55 8.26 0.19
CA PRO A 171 0.05 9.10 1.29
C PRO A 171 0.04 10.59 0.93
N LYS A 172 1.06 11.07 0.21
CA LYS A 172 1.13 12.49 -0.19
C LYS A 172 0.03 12.86 -1.18
N VAL A 173 -0.42 11.93 -2.02
CA VAL A 173 -1.54 12.19 -2.93
C VAL A 173 -2.84 12.42 -2.15
N LEU A 174 -3.04 11.70 -1.04
CA LEU A 174 -4.16 11.94 -0.14
C LEU A 174 -4.03 13.29 0.55
N ASP A 175 -2.84 13.64 1.05
CA ASP A 175 -2.58 14.95 1.66
C ASP A 175 -2.82 16.09 0.67
N ASP A 176 -2.37 15.94 -0.58
CA ASP A 176 -2.61 16.90 -1.68
C ASP A 176 -4.11 17.09 -1.93
N ALA A 177 -4.90 16.01 -1.90
CA ALA A 177 -6.35 16.07 -2.05
C ALA A 177 -6.99 16.87 -0.90
N VAL A 178 -6.55 16.65 0.34
CA VAL A 178 -7.02 17.39 1.52
C VAL A 178 -6.68 18.88 1.40
N GLN A 179 -5.45 19.22 1.01
CA GLN A 179 -5.03 20.61 0.80
C GLN A 179 -5.80 21.28 -0.33
N LEU A 180 -6.10 20.54 -1.41
CA LEU A 180 -6.91 21.04 -2.52
C LEU A 180 -8.35 21.37 -2.09
N GLU A 181 -8.98 20.53 -1.27
CA GLU A 181 -10.32 20.82 -0.73
C GLU A 181 -10.30 22.06 0.17
N LEU A 182 -9.32 22.18 1.06
CA LEU A 182 -9.20 23.32 1.98
C LEU A 182 -8.96 24.65 1.25
N SER A 183 -8.07 24.64 0.26
CA SER A 183 -7.81 25.81 -0.57
C SER A 183 -9.04 26.20 -1.38
N SER A 184 -9.68 25.24 -2.04
CA SER A 184 -10.90 25.47 -2.84
C SER A 184 -12.07 25.97 -1.99
N MET A 185 -12.23 25.45 -0.77
CA MET A 185 -13.20 25.94 0.21
C MET A 185 -12.90 27.38 0.63
N THR A 186 -11.64 27.72 0.88
CA THR A 186 -11.23 29.07 1.28
C THR A 186 -11.47 30.08 0.16
N ASP A 187 -11.13 29.72 -1.07
CA ASP A 187 -11.38 30.53 -2.25
C ASP A 187 -12.88 30.72 -2.50
N TYR A 188 -13.67 29.65 -2.34
CA TYR A 188 -15.13 29.73 -2.41
C TYR A 188 -15.69 30.70 -1.35
N GLN A 189 -15.24 30.60 -0.10
CA GLN A 189 -15.70 31.50 0.97
C GLN A 189 -15.32 32.95 0.70
N ARG A 190 -14.12 33.20 0.18
CA ARG A 190 -13.66 34.54 -0.20
C ARG A 190 -14.52 35.11 -1.32
N LEU A 191 -14.78 34.32 -2.35
CA LEU A 191 -15.64 34.69 -3.48
C LEU A 191 -17.08 34.96 -3.01
N SER A 192 -17.63 34.09 -2.16
CA SER A 192 -18.97 34.26 -1.59
C SER A 192 -19.09 35.57 -0.81
N ARG A 193 -18.16 35.85 0.11
CA ARG A 193 -18.16 37.10 0.87
C ARG A 193 -18.05 38.33 -0.04
N ALA A 194 -17.17 38.31 -1.03
CA ALA A 194 -17.00 39.42 -1.96
C ALA A 194 -18.26 39.66 -2.80
N THR A 195 -18.90 38.60 -3.30
CA THR A 195 -20.15 38.68 -4.05
C THR A 195 -21.30 39.18 -3.20
N GLN A 196 -21.46 38.67 -1.97
CA GLN A 196 -22.46 39.16 -1.03
C GLN A 196 -22.28 40.65 -0.72
N ALA A 197 -21.04 41.08 -0.44
CA ALA A 197 -20.72 42.48 -0.17
C ALA A 197 -21.06 43.38 -1.37
N ARG A 198 -20.70 42.96 -2.59
CA ARG A 198 -21.03 43.70 -3.82
C ARG A 198 -22.53 43.84 -4.05
N ILE A 199 -23.30 42.76 -3.86
CA ILE A 199 -24.76 42.80 -4.04
C ILE A 199 -25.41 43.71 -3.00
N ARG A 200 -25.00 43.61 -1.74
CA ARG A 200 -25.49 44.50 -0.67
C ARG A 200 -25.14 45.97 -0.91
N GLN A 201 -23.95 46.24 -1.43
CA GLN A 201 -23.55 47.59 -1.84
C GLN A 201 -24.49 48.13 -2.93
N LEU A 202 -24.73 47.36 -4.01
CA LEU A 202 -25.65 47.76 -5.08
C LEU A 202 -27.08 48.00 -4.59
N ILE A 203 -27.56 47.19 -3.63
CA ILE A 203 -28.85 47.39 -2.96
C ILE A 203 -28.85 48.72 -2.19
N SER A 204 -27.80 49.00 -1.41
CA SER A 204 -27.70 50.23 -0.61
C SER A 204 -27.58 51.50 -1.45
N GLU A 205 -27.00 51.40 -2.65
CA GLU A 205 -26.87 52.49 -3.63
C GLU A 205 -28.15 52.71 -4.45
N GLY A 206 -29.21 51.89 -4.26
CA GLY A 206 -30.44 51.96 -5.06
C GLY A 206 -30.29 51.40 -6.48
N SER A 207 -29.17 50.77 -6.82
CA SER A 207 -28.89 50.20 -8.13
C SER A 207 -29.52 48.81 -8.31
N PHE A 208 -30.84 48.70 -8.17
CA PHE A 208 -31.55 47.41 -8.09
C PHE A 208 -31.42 46.53 -9.35
N SER A 209 -31.41 47.12 -10.54
CA SER A 209 -31.20 46.37 -11.79
C SER A 209 -29.81 45.70 -11.85
N ASN A 210 -28.78 46.43 -11.38
CA ASN A 210 -27.42 45.91 -11.30
C ASN A 210 -27.30 44.84 -10.21
N ALA A 211 -27.94 45.04 -9.06
CA ALA A 211 -28.01 44.06 -7.99
C ALA A 211 -28.68 42.76 -8.46
N GLU A 212 -29.76 42.85 -9.24
CA GLU A 212 -30.46 41.68 -9.79
C GLU A 212 -29.60 40.94 -10.82
N THR A 213 -28.90 41.66 -11.68
CA THR A 213 -27.97 41.06 -12.65
C THR A 213 -26.80 40.37 -11.95
N ALA A 214 -26.24 41.00 -10.91
CA ALA A 214 -25.16 40.42 -10.10
C ALA A 214 -25.63 39.18 -9.33
N LEU A 215 -26.83 39.21 -8.74
CA LEU A 215 -27.41 38.08 -8.04
C LEU A 215 -27.75 36.92 -8.99
N GLY A 216 -28.30 37.21 -10.18
CA GLY A 216 -28.66 36.22 -11.19
C GLY A 216 -27.45 35.46 -11.77
N THR A 217 -26.26 36.06 -11.76
CA THR A 217 -25.02 35.41 -12.21
C THR A 217 -24.25 34.70 -11.09
N ALA A 218 -24.69 34.83 -9.84
CA ALA A 218 -23.97 34.33 -8.66
C ALA A 218 -24.24 32.85 -8.33
N LEU A 219 -25.36 32.27 -8.77
CA LEU A 219 -25.68 30.84 -8.57
C LEU A 219 -25.21 29.96 -9.73
N PRO A 220 -24.63 28.77 -9.49
CA PRO A 220 -24.07 28.25 -8.23
C PRO A 220 -22.60 28.65 -8.03
N LYS A 221 -22.07 29.54 -8.87
CA LYS A 221 -20.64 29.79 -9.02
C LYS A 221 -19.99 30.52 -7.84
N ALA A 222 -20.72 31.36 -7.13
CA ALA A 222 -20.16 32.29 -6.15
C ALA A 222 -20.82 32.23 -4.77
N ILE A 223 -22.10 31.86 -4.68
CA ILE A 223 -22.84 31.78 -3.41
C ILE A 223 -23.72 30.54 -3.39
N ASN A 224 -24.03 30.02 -2.20
CA ASN A 224 -24.90 28.85 -2.07
C ASN A 224 -26.39 29.24 -2.17
N LEU A 225 -27.27 28.24 -2.26
CA LEU A 225 -28.71 28.47 -2.41
C LEU A 225 -29.31 29.26 -1.23
N SER A 226 -28.91 28.96 0.01
CA SER A 226 -29.38 29.70 1.18
C SER A 226 -28.98 31.18 1.13
N GLU A 227 -27.73 31.49 0.79
CA GLU A 227 -27.22 32.84 0.64
C GLU A 227 -27.92 33.59 -0.49
N TYR A 228 -28.15 32.91 -1.62
CA TYR A 228 -28.91 33.47 -2.74
C TYR A 228 -30.34 33.84 -2.31
N THR A 229 -31.05 32.94 -1.63
CA THR A 229 -32.42 33.22 -1.18
C THR A 229 -32.48 34.37 -0.17
N ALA A 230 -31.48 34.49 0.71
CA ALA A 230 -31.38 35.61 1.63
C ALA A 230 -31.15 36.94 0.90
N LEU A 231 -30.18 37.00 -0.02
CA LEU A 231 -29.91 38.21 -0.81
C LEU A 231 -31.08 38.59 -1.72
N ARG A 232 -31.80 37.61 -2.28
CA ARG A 232 -32.99 37.85 -3.08
C ARG A 232 -34.07 38.57 -2.27
N ARG A 233 -34.30 38.09 -1.05
CA ARG A 233 -35.23 38.72 -0.12
C ARG A 233 -34.81 40.14 0.26
N GLU A 234 -33.52 40.35 0.57
CA GLU A 234 -32.98 41.69 0.84
C GLU A 234 -33.24 42.67 -0.33
N LEU A 235 -33.02 42.22 -1.57
CA LEU A 235 -33.26 43.02 -2.78
C LEU A 235 -34.75 43.37 -2.98
N ASP A 236 -35.63 42.38 -2.83
CA ASP A 236 -37.07 42.58 -3.01
C ASP A 236 -37.64 43.52 -1.93
N GLU A 237 -37.19 43.38 -0.68
CA GLU A 237 -37.56 44.27 0.42
C GLU A 237 -37.11 45.72 0.17
N ALA A 238 -35.88 45.92 -0.32
CA ALA A 238 -35.37 47.25 -0.65
C ALA A 238 -36.15 47.92 -1.79
N ARG A 239 -36.50 47.17 -2.85
CA ARG A 239 -37.35 47.67 -3.94
C ARG A 239 -38.75 48.09 -3.49
N ILE A 240 -39.35 47.30 -2.60
CA ILE A 240 -40.65 47.64 -2.00
C ILE A 240 -40.56 48.94 -1.20
N GLN A 241 -39.47 49.13 -0.45
CA GLN A 241 -39.27 50.36 0.32
C GLN A 241 -39.08 51.59 -0.56
N GLU A 242 -38.26 51.50 -1.62
CA GLU A 242 -38.08 52.60 -2.58
C GLU A 242 -39.42 52.97 -3.23
N THR A 243 -40.14 51.97 -3.75
CA THR A 243 -41.45 52.19 -4.38
C THR A 243 -42.44 52.90 -3.44
N ARG A 244 -42.45 52.51 -2.16
CA ARG A 244 -43.28 53.17 -1.14
C ARG A 244 -42.86 54.61 -0.88
N GLN A 245 -41.56 54.91 -0.87
CA GLN A 245 -41.06 56.27 -0.73
C GLN A 245 -41.45 57.13 -1.94
N THR A 246 -41.28 56.62 -3.17
CA THR A 246 -41.66 57.33 -4.39
C THR A 246 -43.15 57.62 -4.43
N ILE A 247 -44.01 56.66 -4.07
CA ILE A 247 -45.46 56.87 -3.99
C ILE A 247 -45.81 57.93 -2.94
N ARG A 248 -45.17 57.91 -1.76
CA ARG A 248 -45.40 58.91 -0.71
C ARG A 248 -44.98 60.31 -1.15
N GLN A 249 -43.86 60.43 -1.86
CA GLN A 249 -43.38 61.71 -2.41
C GLN A 249 -44.28 62.22 -3.54
N ALA A 250 -44.83 61.33 -4.37
CA ALA A 250 -45.77 61.70 -5.42
C ALA A 250 -47.16 62.10 -4.88
N ALA A 251 -47.50 61.70 -3.66
CA ALA A 251 -48.76 62.01 -2.99
C ALA A 251 -48.68 63.21 -2.03
N ALA A 252 -47.48 63.78 -1.81
CA ALA A 252 -47.22 64.96 -1.00
C ALA A 252 -47.11 66.21 -1.89
#